data_AF-A0A5N6QUR3-F1
#
_entry.id   AF-A0A5N6QUR3-F1
#
_cell.length_a   1.000
_cell.length_b   1.000
_cell.length_c   1.000
_cell.angle_alpha   90.00
_cell.angle_beta   90.00
_cell.angle_gamma   90.00
#
_symmetry.space_group_name_H-M   'P 1'
#
loop_
_entity.id
_entity.type
_entity.pdbx_description
1 polymer ?
#
loop_
_entity_poly.entity_id
_entity_poly.type
_entity_poly.pdbx_seq_one_letter_code
_entity_poly.pdbx_strand_id
1 'polypeptide(L)'
;MKNNRRFIPEKARLLAVVTAGVITSALLLMGLGRTSNDNNGNSFLCSLTGLRGAKVEPAADFATTPTQLIAILHYATSRVVPQQSLAEIRVSFGVLQSLAPCNFLVFGLGHDSLMWASLNPRGTTLFLEEDPKWVQTIIQRAPVLRASTVRYRTRLSQADDLLSSYKSEEDCSPANLRLRNTRCRLALTELPDEVYREEWDMIMIDAPRGYFPEAPGRMAAIYSAAVMARARTRPGVTHVFLHDVNRKVERVYAKEFLCMKYKVHGVGRLWHFQIPPASNMTNNNTGSFC
;
A
#
# COMPACT_ATOMS: atom_id res chain seq x y z
N MET A 1 15.67 28.32 68.68
CA MET A 1 14.72 29.44 68.43
C MET A 1 14.35 29.46 66.95
N LYS A 2 13.10 29.84 66.66
CA LYS A 2 12.30 29.52 65.48
C LYS A 2 12.81 30.12 64.15
N ASN A 3 12.82 29.30 63.09
CA ASN A 3 12.92 29.74 61.69
C ASN A 3 11.60 30.36 61.23
N ASN A 4 11.62 31.64 60.86
CA ASN A 4 10.46 32.43 60.45
C ASN A 4 10.20 32.24 58.94
N ARG A 5 9.30 31.31 58.56
CA ARG A 5 8.78 31.24 57.19
C ARG A 5 7.73 32.34 56.99
N ARG A 6 8.02 33.29 56.09
CA ARG A 6 7.05 34.31 55.65
C ARG A 6 5.92 33.64 54.86
N PHE A 7 4.69 33.76 55.36
CA PHE A 7 3.48 33.28 54.71
C PHE A 7 3.04 34.33 53.66
N ILE A 8 3.08 33.98 52.38
CA ILE A 8 2.57 34.83 51.29
C ILE A 8 1.18 34.30 50.92
N PRO A 9 0.11 35.11 51.00
CA PRO A 9 -1.24 34.66 50.74
C PRO A 9 -1.43 34.27 49.26
N GLU A 10 -2.05 33.12 49.02
CA GLU A 10 -2.23 32.50 47.69
C GLU A 10 -2.85 33.43 46.63
N LYS A 11 -3.71 34.37 47.06
CA LYS A 11 -4.32 35.37 46.17
C LYS A 11 -3.29 36.29 45.51
N ALA A 12 -2.16 36.58 46.16
CA ALA A 12 -1.09 37.41 45.60
C ALA A 12 -0.25 36.65 44.55
N ARG A 13 -0.11 35.32 44.69
CA ARG A 13 0.56 34.48 43.67
C ARG A 13 -0.32 34.30 42.43
N LEU A 14 -1.63 34.14 42.60
CA LEU A 14 -2.58 34.05 41.49
C LEU A 14 -2.67 35.37 40.71
N LEU A 15 -2.68 36.51 41.39
CA LEU A 15 -2.70 37.83 40.73
C LEU A 15 -1.42 38.09 39.92
N ALA A 16 -0.26 37.70 40.44
CA ALA A 16 1.03 37.86 39.75
C ALA A 16 1.18 36.96 38.50
N VAL A 17 0.58 35.77 38.50
CA VAL A 17 0.61 34.86 37.34
C VAL A 17 -0.34 35.34 36.23
N VAL A 18 -1.50 35.89 36.60
CA VAL A 18 -2.47 36.43 35.64
C VAL A 18 -1.95 37.71 34.98
N THR A 19 -1.30 38.60 35.72
CA THR A 19 -0.72 39.83 35.14
C THR A 19 0.47 39.55 34.22
N ALA A 20 1.30 38.55 34.54
CA ALA A 20 2.40 38.13 33.67
C ALA A 20 1.93 37.51 32.34
N GLY A 21 0.82 36.75 32.34
CA GLY A 21 0.26 36.13 31.13
C GLY A 21 -0.42 37.11 30.16
N VAL A 22 -0.99 38.21 30.67
CA VAL A 22 -1.60 39.26 29.85
C VAL A 22 -0.55 40.14 29.17
N ILE A 23 0.56 40.42 29.85
CA ILE A 23 1.65 41.24 29.30
C ILE A 23 2.40 40.50 28.17
N THR A 24 2.60 39.18 28.30
CA THR A 24 3.24 38.37 27.24
C THR A 24 2.33 38.20 26.02
N SER A 25 1.00 38.08 26.21
CA SER A 25 0.05 38.00 25.10
C SER A 25 -0.11 39.31 24.33
N ALA A 26 -0.01 40.47 25.01
CA ALA A 26 -0.07 41.78 24.36
C ALA A 26 1.20 42.10 23.54
N LEU A 27 2.39 41.66 23.99
CA LEU A 27 3.65 41.85 23.27
C LEU A 27 3.75 40.97 22.01
N LEU A 28 3.17 39.77 22.01
CA LEU A 28 3.09 38.89 20.84
C LEU A 28 2.14 39.44 19.75
N LEU A 29 1.02 40.06 20.15
CA LEU A 29 0.08 40.69 19.21
C LEU A 29 0.64 41.99 18.61
N MET A 30 1.46 42.76 19.35
CA MET A 30 2.14 43.93 18.80
C MET A 30 3.34 43.58 17.90
N GLY A 31 3.94 42.40 18.05
CA GLY A 31 4.98 41.89 17.15
C GLY A 31 4.45 41.40 15.79
N LEU A 32 3.24 40.85 15.75
CA LEU A 32 2.60 40.34 14.53
C LEU A 32 1.87 41.44 13.72
N GLY A 33 1.61 42.60 14.32
CA GLY A 33 1.00 43.75 13.64
C GLY A 33 1.98 44.67 12.88
N ARG A 34 3.29 44.38 12.91
CA ARG A 34 4.35 45.18 12.26
C ARG A 34 5.11 44.42 11.17
N THR A 35 4.43 43.64 10.35
CA THR A 35 4.94 43.21 9.03
C THR A 35 3.77 42.90 8.10
N SER A 36 2.97 43.92 7.79
CA SER A 36 2.06 43.89 6.64
C SER A 36 1.89 45.30 6.12
N ASN A 37 2.94 45.78 5.45
CA ASN A 37 2.82 46.76 4.39
C ASN A 37 4.11 46.69 3.57
N ASP A 38 4.08 46.00 2.42
CA ASP A 38 4.64 46.56 1.20
C ASP A 38 4.27 45.69 0.00
N ASN A 39 3.54 46.33 -0.91
CA ASN A 39 3.19 45.84 -2.23
C ASN A 39 4.42 45.88 -3.15
N ASN A 40 4.60 44.79 -3.89
CA ASN A 40 5.08 44.75 -5.27
C ASN A 40 6.50 45.27 -5.59
N GLY A 41 7.42 44.35 -5.85
CA GLY A 41 8.71 44.66 -6.48
C GLY A 41 9.52 43.40 -6.78
N ASN A 42 9.57 43.02 -8.06
CA ASN A 42 10.44 41.97 -8.58
C ASN A 42 11.91 42.15 -8.18
N SER A 43 12.56 41.00 -7.95
CA SER A 43 14.01 40.71 -8.08
C SER A 43 14.98 41.46 -7.15
N PHE A 44 15.91 40.72 -6.52
CA PHE A 44 17.32 40.68 -6.94
C PHE A 44 18.15 39.75 -6.02
N LEU A 45 18.44 38.56 -6.57
CA LEU A 45 19.72 37.83 -6.58
C LEU A 45 20.50 37.60 -5.27
N CYS A 46 20.57 36.32 -4.88
CA CYS A 46 21.64 35.75 -4.07
C CYS A 46 23.00 35.87 -4.78
N SER A 47 23.95 36.52 -4.10
CA SER A 47 25.38 36.49 -4.44
C SER A 47 26.03 35.20 -3.94
N LEU A 48 26.42 34.31 -4.85
CA LEU A 48 27.55 33.39 -4.64
C LEU A 48 28.33 33.26 -5.95
N THR A 49 29.41 34.04 -6.06
CA THR A 49 30.42 33.87 -7.10
C THR A 49 31.37 32.75 -6.72
N GLY A 50 31.53 31.76 -7.62
CA GLY A 50 32.82 31.13 -7.89
C GLY A 50 33.05 29.73 -7.33
N LEU A 51 32.57 28.70 -8.03
CA LEU A 51 33.37 27.49 -8.29
C LEU A 51 33.02 26.91 -9.66
N ARG A 52 34.08 26.58 -10.38
CA ARG A 52 34.15 26.22 -11.79
C ARG A 52 33.41 24.92 -12.12
N GLY A 53 32.69 24.94 -13.24
CA GLY A 53 32.63 23.84 -14.21
C GLY A 53 32.04 22.51 -13.74
N ALA A 54 30.71 22.43 -13.68
CA ALA A 54 29.99 21.19 -13.94
C ALA A 54 28.79 21.52 -14.82
N LYS A 55 28.64 20.85 -15.97
CA LYS A 55 27.40 20.86 -16.75
C LYS A 55 26.33 20.23 -15.87
N VAL A 56 25.51 21.07 -15.24
CA VAL A 56 24.27 20.62 -14.60
C VAL A 56 23.25 20.52 -15.72
N GLU A 57 23.08 19.30 -16.23
CA GLU A 57 21.82 18.89 -16.87
C GLU A 57 20.68 19.36 -15.97
N PRO A 58 19.62 20.04 -16.48
CA PRO A 58 18.49 20.37 -15.64
C PRO A 58 17.93 19.03 -15.15
N ALA A 59 18.08 18.79 -13.84
CA ALA A 59 17.45 17.66 -13.17
C ALA A 59 15.99 17.66 -13.61
N ALA A 60 15.59 16.63 -14.35
CA ALA A 60 14.23 16.47 -14.82
C ALA A 60 13.30 16.70 -13.62
N ASP A 61 12.59 17.82 -13.66
CA ASP A 61 11.87 18.36 -12.52
C ASP A 61 10.94 17.29 -11.95
N PHE A 62 11.06 17.12 -10.64
CA PHE A 62 10.33 16.18 -9.80
C PHE A 62 8.83 16.51 -9.76
N ALA A 63 8.11 16.33 -10.87
CA ALA A 63 6.65 16.39 -10.87
C ALA A 63 6.06 15.07 -10.34
N THR A 64 6.39 14.76 -9.08
CA THR A 64 5.81 13.69 -8.25
C THR A 64 4.66 14.24 -7.37
N THR A 65 4.28 15.49 -7.60
CA THR A 65 3.88 16.42 -6.54
C THR A 65 2.40 16.42 -6.12
N PRO A 66 1.42 15.80 -6.80
CA PRO A 66 0.07 15.71 -6.22
C PRO A 66 -0.08 14.58 -5.18
N THR A 67 0.18 13.33 -5.57
CA THR A 67 -0.28 12.15 -4.80
C THR A 67 0.39 12.03 -3.43
N GLN A 68 1.70 12.30 -3.35
CA GLN A 68 2.46 12.17 -2.10
C GLN A 68 2.07 13.26 -1.09
N LEU A 69 1.90 14.51 -1.53
CA LEU A 69 1.45 15.59 -0.66
C LEU A 69 0.00 15.36 -0.20
N ILE A 70 -0.87 14.87 -1.08
CA ILE A 70 -2.25 14.47 -0.74
C ILE A 70 -2.24 13.34 0.30
N ALA A 71 -1.38 12.33 0.13
CA ALA A 71 -1.22 11.25 1.11
C ALA A 71 -0.75 11.77 2.47
N ILE A 72 0.30 12.60 2.50
CA ILE A 72 0.81 13.20 3.74
C ILE A 72 -0.29 13.99 4.44
N LEU A 73 -0.99 14.88 3.73
CA LEU A 73 -2.07 15.67 4.30
C LEU A 73 -3.21 14.77 4.82
N HIS A 74 -3.61 13.76 4.05
CA HIS A 74 -4.65 12.81 4.43
C HIS A 74 -4.28 12.08 5.72
N TYR A 75 -3.13 11.42 5.78
CA TYR A 75 -2.75 10.60 6.95
C TYR A 75 -2.30 11.42 8.16
N ALA A 76 -1.83 12.66 7.98
CA ALA A 76 -1.52 13.56 9.09
C ALA A 76 -2.77 14.14 9.76
N THR A 77 -3.91 14.20 9.06
CA THR A 77 -5.14 14.84 9.55
C THR A 77 -6.31 13.87 9.77
N SER A 78 -6.25 12.66 9.19
CA SER A 78 -7.27 11.63 9.34
C SER A 78 -7.16 10.91 10.68
N ARG A 79 -8.31 10.58 11.28
CA ARG A 79 -8.41 9.65 12.43
C ARG A 79 -8.46 8.18 11.98
N VAL A 80 -8.61 7.94 10.69
CA VAL A 80 -8.66 6.61 10.09
C VAL A 80 -7.30 6.32 9.45
N VAL A 81 -6.68 5.24 9.90
CA VAL A 81 -5.35 4.81 9.48
C VAL A 81 -5.42 3.47 8.72
N PRO A 82 -4.37 3.11 7.95
CA PRO A 82 -4.24 1.79 7.33
C PRO A 82 -4.53 0.61 8.28
N GLN A 83 -5.09 -0.47 7.74
CA GLN A 83 -5.32 -1.72 8.48
C GLN A 83 -4.01 -2.42 8.86
N GLN A 84 -2.99 -2.30 8.00
CA GLN A 84 -1.69 -2.91 8.23
C GLN A 84 -0.90 -2.12 9.27
N SER A 85 -0.18 -2.83 10.14
CA SER A 85 0.69 -2.21 11.13
C SER A 85 1.92 -1.57 10.47
N LEU A 86 2.59 -0.66 11.19
CA LEU A 86 3.87 -0.08 10.73
C LEU A 86 4.90 -1.15 10.34
N ALA A 87 4.98 -2.24 11.13
CA ALA A 87 5.92 -3.33 10.86
C ALA A 87 5.56 -4.07 9.56
N GLU A 88 4.27 -4.31 9.30
CA GLU A 88 3.79 -4.91 8.06
C GLU A 88 4.06 -4.00 6.86
N ILE A 89 3.71 -2.71 6.96
CA ILE A 89 3.90 -1.72 5.89
C ILE A 89 5.37 -1.58 5.51
N ARG A 90 6.28 -1.60 6.49
CA ARG A 90 7.73 -1.49 6.25
C ARG A 90 8.27 -2.56 5.32
N VAL A 91 7.71 -3.77 5.32
CA VAL A 91 8.18 -4.85 4.43
C VAL A 91 7.86 -4.52 2.98
N SER A 92 6.60 -4.16 2.69
CA SER A 92 6.18 -3.77 1.34
C SER A 92 6.84 -2.47 0.88
N PHE A 93 7.01 -1.50 1.79
CA PHE A 93 7.71 -0.25 1.50
C PHE A 93 9.18 -0.47 1.14
N GLY A 94 9.90 -1.34 1.85
CA GLY A 94 11.31 -1.64 1.52
C GLY A 94 11.49 -2.22 0.11
N VAL A 95 10.51 -3.00 -0.37
CA VAL A 95 10.48 -3.49 -1.75
C VAL A 95 10.13 -2.37 -2.74
N LEU A 96 9.14 -1.52 -2.44
CA LEU A 96 8.81 -0.38 -3.29
C LEU A 96 9.98 0.61 -3.42
N GLN A 97 10.77 0.82 -2.37
CA GLN A 97 11.96 1.67 -2.43
C GLN A 97 13.00 1.21 -3.43
N SER A 98 13.13 -0.10 -3.66
CA SER A 98 14.09 -0.65 -4.62
C SER A 98 13.50 -0.89 -6.01
N LEU A 99 12.19 -1.07 -6.13
CA LEU A 99 11.53 -1.38 -7.40
C LEU A 99 10.88 -0.18 -8.09
N ALA A 100 10.47 0.87 -7.37
CA ALA A 100 9.68 1.95 -7.97
C ALA A 100 10.49 2.77 -9.00
N PRO A 101 9.88 3.20 -10.12
CA PRO A 101 8.48 2.93 -10.51
C PRO A 101 8.29 1.49 -10.99
N CYS A 102 7.18 0.85 -10.57
CA CYS A 102 6.86 -0.52 -10.99
C CYS A 102 5.37 -0.71 -11.27
N ASN A 103 5.02 -1.88 -11.83
CA ASN A 103 3.64 -2.34 -11.94
C ASN A 103 3.21 -3.00 -10.62
N PHE A 104 2.34 -2.32 -9.86
CA PHE A 104 1.83 -2.75 -8.56
C PHE A 104 0.32 -3.06 -8.61
N LEU A 105 -0.05 -4.32 -8.47
CA LEU A 105 -1.44 -4.76 -8.35
C LEU A 105 -1.83 -4.92 -6.88
N VAL A 106 -2.99 -4.41 -6.49
CA VAL A 106 -3.51 -4.56 -5.14
C VAL A 106 -4.90 -5.17 -5.22
N PHE A 107 -5.08 -6.39 -4.71
CA PHE A 107 -6.40 -6.91 -4.38
C PHE A 107 -6.81 -6.30 -3.05
N GLY A 108 -7.73 -5.33 -3.12
CA GLY A 108 -8.25 -4.54 -2.02
C GLY A 108 -8.23 -3.05 -2.34
N LEU A 109 -9.28 -2.35 -1.95
CA LEU A 109 -9.35 -0.89 -1.98
C LEU A 109 -9.78 -0.40 -0.61
N GLY A 110 -9.09 0.59 -0.05
CA GLY A 110 -9.38 1.02 1.30
C GLY A 110 -8.56 2.21 1.77
N HIS A 111 -8.42 2.31 3.09
CA HIS A 111 -7.78 3.44 3.75
C HIS A 111 -6.27 3.52 3.49
N ASP A 112 -5.64 2.45 3.04
CA ASP A 112 -4.21 2.36 2.73
C ASP A 112 -3.92 2.58 1.24
N SER A 113 -4.93 2.64 0.37
CA SER A 113 -4.73 2.76 -1.08
C SER A 113 -4.02 4.04 -1.49
N LEU A 114 -4.31 5.17 -0.84
CA LEU A 114 -3.61 6.43 -1.11
C LEU A 114 -2.13 6.37 -0.73
N MET A 115 -1.81 5.70 0.38
CA MET A 115 -0.42 5.40 0.76
C MET A 115 0.23 4.54 -0.33
N TRP A 116 -0.36 3.41 -0.71
CA TRP A 116 0.21 2.51 -1.72
C TRP A 116 0.45 3.20 -3.07
N ALA A 117 -0.47 4.03 -3.53
CA ALA A 117 -0.28 4.83 -4.74
C ALA A 117 0.87 5.84 -4.58
N SER A 118 0.96 6.51 -3.43
CA SER A 118 2.01 7.50 -3.16
C SER A 118 3.43 6.91 -3.02
N LEU A 119 3.52 5.65 -2.58
CA LEU A 119 4.77 4.91 -2.39
C LEU A 119 5.32 4.31 -3.71
N ASN A 120 4.58 4.41 -4.81
CA ASN A 120 5.00 3.99 -6.15
C ASN A 120 5.01 5.17 -7.14
N PRO A 121 5.82 6.22 -6.90
CA PRO A 121 5.82 7.42 -7.72
C PRO A 121 6.17 7.10 -9.18
N ARG A 122 5.39 7.63 -10.13
CA ARG A 122 5.52 7.39 -11.58
C ARG A 122 5.29 5.93 -12.03
N GLY A 123 4.99 5.01 -11.11
CA GLY A 123 4.62 3.64 -11.43
C GLY A 123 3.11 3.50 -11.67
N THR A 124 2.70 2.29 -12.03
CA THR A 124 1.28 1.93 -12.15
C THR A 124 0.84 1.22 -10.88
N THR A 125 -0.13 1.79 -10.16
CA THR A 125 -0.79 1.10 -9.04
C THR A 125 -2.27 0.92 -9.36
N LEU A 126 -2.74 -0.32 -9.44
CA LEU A 126 -4.13 -0.67 -9.75
C LEU A 126 -4.76 -1.43 -8.58
N PHE A 127 -5.92 -0.96 -8.11
CA PHE A 127 -6.68 -1.58 -7.01
C PHE A 127 -7.88 -2.38 -7.55
N LEU A 128 -8.08 -3.58 -7.04
CA LEU A 128 -9.18 -4.48 -7.40
C LEU A 128 -10.07 -4.71 -6.17
N GLU A 129 -11.37 -4.45 -6.29
CA GLU A 129 -12.29 -4.49 -5.14
C GLU A 129 -13.62 -5.16 -5.50
N GLU A 130 -14.20 -5.95 -4.60
CA GLU A 130 -15.45 -6.65 -4.87
C GLU A 130 -16.71 -5.77 -4.85
N ASP A 131 -16.71 -4.68 -4.09
CA ASP A 131 -17.90 -3.85 -3.87
C ASP A 131 -17.90 -2.60 -4.76
N PRO A 132 -18.76 -2.54 -5.80
CA PRO A 132 -18.81 -1.39 -6.70
C PRO A 132 -19.18 -0.08 -6.01
N LYS A 133 -20.00 -0.13 -4.94
CA LYS A 133 -20.36 1.07 -4.18
C LYS A 133 -19.17 1.58 -3.38
N TRP A 134 -18.37 0.66 -2.84
CA TRP A 134 -17.14 1.01 -2.15
C TRP A 134 -16.11 1.63 -3.10
N VAL A 135 -15.93 1.04 -4.30
CA VAL A 135 -15.10 1.63 -5.36
C VAL A 135 -15.52 3.05 -5.66
N GLN A 136 -16.81 3.28 -5.94
CA GLN A 136 -17.32 4.62 -6.23
C GLN A 136 -17.06 5.60 -5.08
N THR A 137 -17.27 5.16 -3.83
CA THR A 137 -17.07 5.98 -2.64
C THR A 137 -15.61 6.41 -2.48
N ILE A 138 -14.66 5.51 -2.68
CA ILE A 138 -13.23 5.80 -2.52
C ILE A 138 -12.72 6.66 -3.68
N ILE A 139 -13.11 6.37 -4.93
CA ILE A 139 -12.71 7.16 -6.10
C ILE A 139 -13.22 8.60 -6.02
N GLN A 140 -14.44 8.82 -5.51
CA GLN A 140 -14.95 10.18 -5.27
C GLN A 140 -14.10 10.97 -4.26
N ARG A 141 -13.54 10.30 -3.25
CA ARG A 141 -12.70 10.93 -2.21
C ARG A 141 -11.24 11.09 -2.63
N ALA A 142 -10.73 10.17 -3.43
CA ALA A 142 -9.36 10.17 -3.92
C ALA A 142 -9.32 9.85 -5.43
N PRO A 143 -9.65 10.84 -6.30
CA PRO A 143 -9.72 10.64 -7.75
C PRO A 143 -8.40 10.23 -8.41
N VAL A 144 -7.29 10.39 -7.69
CA VAL A 144 -5.95 9.97 -8.12
C VAL A 144 -5.75 8.45 -8.13
N LEU A 145 -6.62 7.71 -7.44
CA LEU A 145 -6.55 6.25 -7.38
C LEU A 145 -7.11 5.62 -8.66
N ARG A 146 -6.46 4.55 -9.13
CA ARG A 146 -6.96 3.70 -10.22
C ARG A 146 -7.54 2.44 -9.62
N ALA A 147 -8.85 2.27 -9.69
CA ALA A 147 -9.51 1.08 -9.14
C ALA A 147 -10.48 0.46 -10.14
N SER A 148 -10.74 -0.83 -10.00
CA SER A 148 -11.73 -1.57 -10.78
C SER A 148 -12.49 -2.54 -9.91
N THR A 149 -13.79 -2.66 -10.16
CA THR A 149 -14.61 -3.67 -9.50
C THR A 149 -14.31 -5.05 -10.08
N VAL A 150 -14.18 -6.05 -9.21
CA VAL A 150 -13.93 -7.44 -9.59
C VAL A 150 -15.01 -8.34 -9.01
N ARG A 151 -15.56 -9.23 -9.85
CA ARG A 151 -16.51 -10.25 -9.40
C ARG A 151 -15.78 -11.51 -8.97
N TYR A 152 -15.95 -11.88 -7.70
CA TYR A 152 -15.47 -13.16 -7.17
C TYR A 152 -16.58 -14.21 -7.26
N ARG A 153 -16.30 -15.33 -7.93
CA ARG A 153 -17.26 -16.44 -8.09
C ARG A 153 -17.14 -17.51 -7.00
N THR A 154 -16.08 -17.47 -6.19
CA THR A 154 -15.82 -18.40 -5.08
C THR A 154 -16.25 -17.81 -3.74
N ARG A 155 -16.76 -18.65 -2.85
CA ARG A 155 -17.10 -18.28 -1.46
C ARG A 155 -16.15 -18.93 -0.47
N LEU A 156 -15.95 -18.32 0.69
CA LEU A 156 -15.07 -18.82 1.75
C LEU A 156 -15.45 -20.24 2.18
N SER A 157 -16.75 -20.54 2.26
CA SER A 157 -17.27 -21.88 2.57
C SER A 157 -16.83 -22.98 1.60
N GLN A 158 -16.42 -22.61 0.38
CA GLN A 158 -15.98 -23.55 -0.65
C GLN A 158 -14.47 -23.81 -0.60
N ALA A 159 -13.72 -23.22 0.34
CA ALA A 159 -12.27 -23.25 0.34
C ALA A 159 -11.69 -24.67 0.42
N ASP A 160 -12.25 -25.54 1.27
CA ASP A 160 -11.75 -26.91 1.43
C ASP A 160 -12.06 -27.75 0.17
N ASP A 161 -13.26 -27.63 -0.41
CA ASP A 161 -13.65 -28.32 -1.66
C ASP A 161 -12.82 -27.88 -2.86
N LEU A 162 -12.58 -26.58 -3.00
CA LEU A 162 -11.76 -26.03 -4.09
C LEU A 162 -10.32 -26.54 -3.99
N LEU A 163 -9.77 -26.63 -2.78
CA LEU A 163 -8.40 -27.10 -2.58
C LEU A 163 -8.26 -28.62 -2.79
N SER A 164 -9.27 -29.41 -2.44
CA SER A 164 -9.24 -30.87 -2.64
C SER A 164 -9.45 -31.26 -4.10
N SER A 165 -10.22 -30.48 -4.87
CA SER A 165 -10.60 -30.82 -6.24
C SER A 165 -9.73 -30.19 -7.34
N TYR A 166 -8.97 -29.12 -7.08
CA TYR A 166 -8.28 -28.38 -8.15
C TYR A 166 -7.26 -29.25 -8.92
N LYS A 167 -6.62 -30.22 -8.28
CA LYS A 167 -5.62 -31.09 -8.94
C LYS A 167 -6.24 -31.99 -10.01
N SER A 168 -7.53 -32.29 -9.88
CA SER A 168 -8.29 -33.09 -10.86
C SER A 168 -8.85 -32.24 -12.00
N GLU A 169 -8.80 -30.91 -11.89
CA GLU A 169 -9.17 -29.99 -12.98
C GLU A 169 -7.92 -29.64 -13.78
N GLU A 170 -7.85 -30.14 -15.02
CA GLU A 170 -6.71 -29.93 -15.92
C GLU A 170 -6.41 -28.44 -16.13
N ASP A 171 -7.47 -27.62 -16.23
CA ASP A 171 -7.34 -26.18 -16.43
C ASP A 171 -6.78 -25.45 -15.18
N CYS A 172 -6.73 -26.11 -14.02
CA CYS A 172 -6.09 -25.59 -12.81
C CYS A 172 -4.63 -26.02 -12.66
N SER A 173 -4.15 -26.94 -13.50
CA SER A 173 -2.82 -27.54 -13.40
C SER A 173 -1.69 -26.53 -13.65
N PRO A 174 -0.55 -26.63 -12.93
CA PRO A 174 0.66 -25.86 -13.22
C PRO A 174 1.18 -26.02 -14.67
N ALA A 175 0.82 -27.10 -15.35
CA ALA A 175 1.19 -27.31 -16.75
C ALA A 175 0.33 -26.50 -17.74
N ASN A 176 -0.85 -26.04 -17.34
CA ASN A 176 -1.83 -25.34 -18.20
C ASN A 176 -2.30 -24.03 -17.54
N LEU A 177 -1.34 -23.25 -17.03
CA LEU A 177 -1.61 -22.02 -16.29
C LEU A 177 -2.19 -20.91 -17.19
N ARG A 178 -3.50 -20.69 -17.09
CA ARG A 178 -4.20 -19.57 -17.73
C ARG A 178 -5.31 -19.04 -16.84
N LEU A 179 -5.49 -17.72 -16.83
CA LEU A 179 -6.60 -17.08 -16.12
C LEU A 179 -7.80 -16.76 -17.02
N ARG A 180 -7.62 -16.76 -18.34
CA ARG A 180 -8.69 -16.58 -19.32
C ARG A 180 -9.08 -17.91 -19.94
N ASN A 181 -10.32 -17.99 -20.40
CA ASN A 181 -10.85 -19.14 -21.14
C ASN A 181 -10.54 -20.46 -20.44
N THR A 182 -10.84 -20.53 -19.14
CA THR A 182 -10.48 -21.64 -18.25
C THR A 182 -11.69 -22.12 -17.47
N ARG A 183 -11.78 -23.43 -17.26
CA ARG A 183 -12.75 -24.08 -16.37
C ARG A 183 -12.30 -24.06 -14.91
N CYS A 184 -11.06 -23.65 -14.64
CA CYS A 184 -10.54 -23.58 -13.28
C CYS A 184 -11.34 -22.58 -12.44
N ARG A 185 -12.07 -23.09 -11.45
CA ARG A 185 -12.91 -22.27 -10.56
C ARG A 185 -12.10 -21.28 -9.70
N LEU A 186 -10.82 -21.54 -9.49
CA LEU A 186 -9.90 -20.65 -8.77
C LEU A 186 -9.41 -19.48 -9.63
N ALA A 187 -9.55 -19.54 -10.95
CA ALA A 187 -9.12 -18.47 -11.83
C ALA A 187 -10.10 -17.29 -11.82
N LEU A 188 -9.58 -16.09 -11.59
CA LEU A 188 -10.32 -14.85 -11.82
C LEU A 188 -10.36 -14.57 -13.32
N THR A 189 -11.52 -14.83 -13.95
CA THR A 189 -11.75 -14.78 -15.41
C THR A 189 -12.42 -13.49 -15.89
N GLU A 190 -12.85 -12.63 -14.97
CA GLU A 190 -13.52 -11.34 -15.25
C GLU A 190 -12.70 -10.13 -14.72
N LEU A 191 -11.37 -10.19 -14.79
CA LEU A 191 -10.53 -9.04 -14.45
C LEU A 191 -10.51 -8.02 -15.60
N PRO A 192 -10.22 -6.73 -15.33
CA PRO A 192 -9.95 -5.77 -16.39
C PRO A 192 -8.85 -6.25 -17.33
N ASP A 193 -8.95 -5.93 -18.62
CA ASP A 193 -7.99 -6.45 -19.60
C ASP A 193 -6.53 -6.09 -19.31
N GLU A 194 -6.31 -4.91 -18.73
CA GLU A 194 -5.00 -4.46 -18.25
C GLU A 194 -4.36 -5.47 -17.28
N VAL A 195 -5.15 -6.06 -16.36
CA VAL A 195 -4.63 -7.01 -15.37
C VAL A 195 -4.02 -8.25 -16.02
N TYR A 196 -4.57 -8.69 -17.15
CA TYR A 196 -4.07 -9.86 -17.87
C TYR A 196 -2.92 -9.55 -18.83
N ARG A 197 -2.81 -8.31 -19.31
CA ARG A 197 -1.79 -7.91 -20.28
C ARG A 197 -0.50 -7.49 -19.60
N GLU A 198 -0.60 -6.83 -18.45
CA GLU A 198 0.55 -6.31 -17.73
C GLU A 198 1.27 -7.42 -16.94
N GLU A 199 2.60 -7.33 -16.92
CA GLU A 199 3.40 -8.11 -15.96
C GLU A 199 3.57 -7.29 -14.69
N TRP A 200 3.02 -7.81 -13.59
CA TRP A 200 3.08 -7.17 -12.28
C TRP A 200 4.41 -7.47 -11.61
N ASP A 201 5.14 -6.44 -11.19
CA ASP A 201 6.38 -6.60 -10.42
C ASP A 201 6.08 -6.84 -8.94
N MET A 202 4.97 -6.28 -8.46
CA MET A 202 4.48 -6.43 -7.10
C MET A 202 2.98 -6.69 -7.07
N ILE A 203 2.54 -7.60 -6.21
CA ILE A 203 1.13 -7.93 -5.99
C ILE A 203 0.85 -7.95 -4.48
N MET A 204 -0.09 -7.14 -4.00
CA MET A 204 -0.61 -7.19 -2.63
C MET A 204 -1.98 -7.85 -2.61
N ILE A 205 -2.14 -8.87 -1.79
CA ILE A 205 -3.39 -9.61 -1.60
C ILE A 205 -3.91 -9.30 -0.21
N ASP A 206 -4.77 -8.28 -0.11
CA ASP A 206 -5.45 -7.89 1.14
C ASP A 206 -6.99 -7.96 1.03
N ALA A 207 -7.52 -8.41 -0.10
CA ALA A 207 -8.93 -8.64 -0.34
C ALA A 207 -9.12 -9.86 -1.25
N PRO A 208 -10.35 -10.40 -1.38
CA PRO A 208 -11.62 -9.94 -0.80
C PRO A 208 -11.75 -10.18 0.71
N ARG A 209 -12.82 -9.64 1.29
CA ARG A 209 -13.14 -9.60 2.75
C ARG A 209 -12.93 -10.91 3.52
N GLY A 210 -13.45 -12.03 3.03
CA GLY A 210 -13.25 -13.37 3.61
C GLY A 210 -13.57 -13.53 5.11
N TYR A 211 -14.52 -12.80 5.68
CA TYR A 211 -14.84 -12.85 7.13
C TYR A 211 -16.12 -13.62 7.50
N PHE A 212 -16.89 -14.11 6.53
CA PHE A 212 -18.06 -15.01 6.75
C PHE A 212 -18.16 -16.06 5.63
N PRO A 213 -18.84 -17.21 5.85
CA PRO A 213 -18.82 -18.34 4.92
C PRO A 213 -19.27 -17.99 3.49
N GLU A 214 -20.30 -17.15 3.36
CA GLU A 214 -20.88 -16.76 2.07
C GLU A 214 -20.08 -15.67 1.35
N ALA A 215 -19.15 -15.01 2.05
CA ALA A 215 -18.31 -13.96 1.51
C ALA A 215 -17.34 -14.51 0.46
N PRO A 216 -16.91 -13.69 -0.50
CA PRO A 216 -15.74 -14.03 -1.29
C PRO A 216 -14.50 -14.11 -0.38
N GLY A 217 -13.73 -15.18 -0.55
CA GLY A 217 -12.46 -15.41 0.14
C GLY A 217 -11.25 -15.25 -0.78
N ARG A 218 -10.05 -15.14 -0.20
CA ARG A 218 -8.80 -14.84 -0.93
C ARG A 218 -8.27 -15.98 -1.81
N MET A 219 -8.95 -17.12 -1.87
CA MET A 219 -8.55 -18.30 -2.64
C MET A 219 -8.23 -17.97 -4.11
N ALA A 220 -9.17 -17.32 -4.80
CA ALA A 220 -9.03 -17.00 -6.21
C ALA A 220 -7.97 -15.91 -6.47
N ALA A 221 -7.82 -14.95 -5.55
CA ALA A 221 -6.77 -13.93 -5.63
C ALA A 221 -5.37 -14.53 -5.44
N ILE A 222 -5.20 -15.43 -4.46
CA ILE A 222 -3.94 -16.17 -4.21
C ILE A 222 -3.58 -17.02 -5.42
N TYR A 223 -4.52 -17.81 -5.94
CA TYR A 223 -4.32 -18.60 -7.15
C TYR A 223 -3.93 -17.72 -8.34
N SER A 224 -4.69 -16.65 -8.59
CA SER A 224 -4.45 -15.78 -9.75
C SER A 224 -3.10 -15.06 -9.67
N ALA A 225 -2.68 -14.61 -8.49
CA ALA A 225 -1.35 -14.05 -8.27
C ALA A 225 -0.24 -15.07 -8.53
N ALA A 226 -0.43 -16.33 -8.10
CA ALA A 226 0.50 -17.41 -8.36
C ALA A 226 0.65 -17.71 -9.85
N VAL A 227 -0.45 -17.65 -10.62
CA VAL A 227 -0.46 -17.81 -12.08
C VAL A 227 0.23 -16.64 -12.76
N MET A 228 -0.14 -15.39 -12.44
CA MET A 228 0.47 -14.18 -13.03
C MET A 228 1.98 -14.14 -12.79
N ALA A 229 2.42 -14.45 -11.56
CA ALA A 229 3.84 -14.45 -11.22
C ALA A 229 4.67 -15.47 -12.02
N ARG A 230 4.09 -16.64 -12.32
CA ARG A 230 4.74 -17.71 -13.10
C ARG A 230 4.66 -17.48 -14.61
N ALA A 231 3.59 -16.83 -15.08
CA ALA A 231 3.39 -16.47 -16.48
C ALA A 231 4.28 -15.30 -16.95
N ARG A 232 4.90 -14.58 -16.00
CA ARG A 232 5.87 -13.52 -16.27
C ARG A 232 6.98 -14.01 -17.23
N THR A 233 7.28 -13.20 -18.23
CA THR A 233 8.34 -13.42 -19.23
C THR A 233 9.52 -12.47 -19.04
N ARG A 234 9.33 -11.29 -18.44
CA ARG A 234 10.46 -10.41 -18.09
C ARG A 234 11.36 -11.05 -17.03
N PRO A 235 12.67 -10.74 -17.08
CA PRO A 235 13.59 -11.09 -16.00
C PRO A 235 13.13 -10.59 -14.62
N GLY A 236 13.66 -11.24 -13.59
CA GLY A 236 13.36 -10.94 -12.19
C GLY A 236 12.25 -11.83 -11.61
N VAL A 237 11.80 -11.49 -10.43
CA VAL A 237 10.75 -12.20 -9.69
C VAL A 237 9.53 -11.28 -9.54
N THR A 238 8.37 -11.88 -9.28
CA THR A 238 7.20 -11.14 -8.81
C THR A 238 7.18 -11.15 -7.29
N HIS A 239 7.09 -9.96 -6.67
CA HIS A 239 6.94 -9.83 -5.23
C HIS A 239 5.47 -9.96 -4.85
N VAL A 240 5.09 -11.06 -4.19
CA VAL A 240 3.71 -11.29 -3.75
C VAL A 240 3.61 -11.15 -2.25
N PHE A 241 2.71 -10.29 -1.80
CA PHE A 241 2.40 -10.03 -0.41
C PHE A 241 1.01 -10.57 -0.10
N LEU A 242 0.89 -11.38 0.93
CA LEU A 242 -0.39 -11.89 1.40
C LEU A 242 -0.62 -11.47 2.84
N HIS A 243 -1.70 -10.73 3.08
CA HIS A 243 -2.11 -10.33 4.42
C HIS A 243 -3.05 -11.38 5.06
N ASP A 244 -3.38 -11.20 6.34
CA ASP A 244 -4.26 -12.08 7.12
C ASP A 244 -3.84 -13.56 7.19
N VAL A 245 -2.55 -13.88 7.13
CA VAL A 245 -2.05 -15.27 7.19
C VAL A 245 -2.26 -15.96 8.54
N ASN A 246 -2.79 -15.25 9.55
CA ASN A 246 -3.32 -15.83 10.77
C ASN A 246 -4.59 -16.66 10.51
N ARG A 247 -5.36 -16.35 9.46
CA ARG A 247 -6.54 -17.11 9.03
C ARG A 247 -6.13 -18.43 8.34
N LYS A 248 -6.94 -19.48 8.51
CA LYS A 248 -6.65 -20.85 8.00
C LYS A 248 -6.54 -20.86 6.47
N VAL A 249 -7.53 -20.28 5.78
CA VAL A 249 -7.66 -20.36 4.33
C VAL A 249 -6.46 -19.70 3.64
N GLU A 250 -6.13 -18.47 4.01
CA GLU A 250 -4.99 -17.71 3.49
C GLU A 250 -3.69 -18.49 3.68
N ARG A 251 -3.46 -19.02 4.88
CA ARG A 251 -2.25 -19.80 5.19
C ARG A 251 -2.13 -21.07 4.35
N VAL A 252 -3.23 -21.81 4.18
CA VAL A 252 -3.23 -23.06 3.42
C VAL A 252 -3.05 -22.79 1.93
N TYR A 253 -3.80 -21.84 1.38
CA TYR A 253 -3.69 -21.46 -0.04
C TYR A 253 -2.33 -20.86 -0.39
N ALA A 254 -1.72 -20.09 0.52
CA ALA A 254 -0.35 -19.59 0.32
C ALA A 254 0.67 -20.74 0.23
N LYS A 255 0.56 -21.72 1.13
CA LYS A 255 1.45 -22.90 1.12
C LYS A 255 1.32 -23.69 -0.17
N GLU A 256 0.09 -23.83 -0.69
CA GLU A 256 -0.18 -24.59 -1.91
C GLU A 256 0.24 -23.84 -3.19
N PHE A 257 -0.09 -22.55 -3.33
CA PHE A 257 0.07 -21.85 -4.61
C PHE A 257 1.28 -20.90 -4.66
N LEU A 258 1.63 -20.26 -3.54
CA LEU A 258 2.75 -19.31 -3.47
C LEU A 258 4.07 -19.99 -3.05
N CYS A 259 3.97 -21.17 -2.43
CA CYS A 259 5.07 -22.04 -2.00
C CYS A 259 5.99 -21.46 -0.94
N MET A 260 6.14 -22.20 0.17
CA MET A 260 6.96 -21.75 1.29
C MET A 260 8.45 -21.59 0.93
N LYS A 261 8.95 -22.33 -0.07
CA LYS A 261 10.31 -22.17 -0.60
C LYS A 261 10.58 -20.76 -1.16
N TYR A 262 9.53 -20.04 -1.56
CA TYR A 262 9.61 -18.67 -2.08
C TYR A 262 9.27 -17.62 -1.03
N LYS A 263 8.90 -18.00 0.21
CA LYS A 263 8.63 -17.05 1.29
C LYS A 263 9.94 -16.50 1.83
N VAL A 264 10.22 -15.22 1.55
CA VAL A 264 11.46 -14.56 1.96
C VAL A 264 11.31 -13.77 3.27
N HIS A 265 10.09 -13.37 3.63
CA HIS A 265 9.83 -12.69 4.90
C HIS A 265 8.39 -12.92 5.40
N GLY A 266 8.13 -12.55 6.65
CA GLY A 266 6.81 -12.52 7.27
C GLY A 266 6.87 -11.79 8.60
N VAL A 267 5.87 -10.97 8.87
CA VAL A 267 5.74 -10.16 10.09
C VAL A 267 4.25 -9.94 10.38
N GLY A 268 3.84 -10.06 11.65
CA GLY A 268 2.44 -9.95 12.02
C GLY A 268 1.57 -10.91 11.19
N ARG A 269 0.61 -10.35 10.45
CA ARG A 269 -0.30 -11.07 9.54
C ARG A 269 0.14 -11.07 8.08
N LEU A 270 1.28 -10.47 7.76
CA LEU A 270 1.78 -10.33 6.39
C LEU A 270 2.88 -11.37 6.10
N TRP A 271 2.77 -12.06 4.96
CA TRP A 271 3.86 -12.84 4.36
C TRP A 271 4.30 -12.23 3.03
N HIS A 272 5.60 -12.30 2.74
CA HIS A 272 6.20 -11.82 1.50
C HIS A 272 6.91 -12.97 0.78
N PHE A 273 6.56 -13.15 -0.49
CA PHE A 273 7.08 -14.16 -1.40
C PHE A 273 7.81 -13.51 -2.58
N GLN A 274 8.87 -14.15 -3.06
CA GLN A 274 9.55 -13.84 -4.32
C GLN A 274 9.38 -15.02 -5.27
N ILE A 275 8.43 -14.90 -6.20
CA ILE A 275 8.06 -16.00 -7.09
C ILE A 275 8.73 -15.78 -8.45
N PRO A 276 9.61 -16.70 -8.90
CA PRO A 276 10.23 -16.60 -10.22
C PRO A 276 9.25 -17.00 -11.35
N PRO A 277 9.52 -16.56 -12.59
CA PRO A 277 8.91 -17.11 -13.79
C PRO A 277 9.00 -18.64 -13.86
N ALA A 278 8.03 -19.29 -14.50
CA ALA A 278 8.05 -20.74 -14.71
C ALA A 278 9.30 -21.20 -15.50
N SER A 279 9.78 -20.37 -16.43
CA SER A 279 11.01 -20.65 -17.22
C SER A 279 12.27 -20.80 -16.37
N ASN A 280 12.29 -20.20 -15.17
CA ASN A 280 13.42 -20.24 -14.25
C ASN A 280 13.28 -21.33 -13.18
N MET A 281 12.20 -22.11 -13.23
CA MET A 281 12.02 -23.26 -12.36
C MET A 281 12.67 -24.49 -13.01
N THR A 282 13.86 -24.87 -12.57
CA THR A 282 14.51 -26.11 -13.00
C THR A 282 13.68 -27.32 -12.55
N ASN A 283 13.07 -28.08 -13.49
CA ASN A 283 12.51 -29.45 -13.41
C ASN A 283 12.14 -30.03 -12.01
N ASN A 284 10.95 -30.57 -11.72
CA ASN A 284 10.49 -31.86 -12.29
C ASN A 284 9.03 -32.24 -11.91
N ASN A 285 8.21 -31.31 -11.39
CA ASN A 285 6.88 -31.68 -10.88
C ASN A 285 5.77 -30.90 -11.61
N THR A 286 5.40 -31.37 -12.79
CA THR A 286 4.31 -30.80 -13.60
C THR A 286 2.94 -30.87 -12.91
N GLY A 287 2.82 -31.65 -11.83
CA GLY A 287 1.58 -31.84 -11.08
C GLY A 287 1.38 -30.97 -9.83
N SER A 288 2.33 -30.09 -9.47
CA SER A 288 2.22 -29.27 -8.24
C SER A 288 2.81 -27.87 -8.43
N PHE A 289 2.20 -26.87 -7.77
CA PHE A 289 2.70 -25.50 -7.76
C PHE A 289 4.02 -25.38 -6.98
N CYS A 290 4.21 -26.26 -5.99
CA CYS A 290 5.38 -26.39 -5.13
C CYS A 290 6.00 -27.78 -5.32
#